data_AF-A0A6P4Z5L5-F1
#
_entry.id   AF-A0A6P4Z5L5-F1
#
_cell.length_a   1.000
_cell.length_b   1.000
_cell.length_c   1.000
_cell.angle_alpha   90.00
_cell.angle_beta   90.00
_cell.angle_gamma   90.00
#
_symmetry.space_group_name_H-M   'P 1'
#
loop_
_entity.id
_entity.type
_entity.pdbx_description
1 polymer ?
#
loop_
_entity_poly.entity_id
_entity_poly.type
_entity_poly.pdbx_seq_one_letter_code
_entity_poly.pdbx_strand_id
1 'polypeptide(L)'
;MWRVTVSVLLAWSVQSALSQLECKQVDGCSCEMSDGSGRIELRSLAHPNSVYRIDHSMFTFLYSPCEAMQQANVSECSEATSVCQQWRDNTGQGYNYGSTDSARFSVDPETSQVTISYSHVTDNATRVSNVNLVCDPGQRDKALFEFEWAEPLLLNFKLTSVCACPGACLAPAVTCTMKDACSCEMSDGTGDVNLHPLDNPWAPLRSTHFQPDLGRNFTYYYNPCSGFSFTNTVCTNVSACQVDTAAELYYAIGDVAPQANAEVSQEDGSVVFHYVYSEKDTGRRFDLRLMCDPDQHVPEFTALGEPSENFYIISLKTRCACPGLCKDDPMARKARYLKWKAAHPDERISL
;
A
#
# COMPACT_ATOMS: atom_id res chain seq x y z
N MET A 1 79.30 44.43 -3.69
CA MET A 1 78.19 44.12 -2.76
C MET A 1 77.07 43.48 -3.57
N TRP A 2 77.01 42.15 -3.63
CA TRP A 2 75.97 41.41 -4.35
C TRP A 2 74.96 40.87 -3.32
N ARG A 3 73.69 41.27 -3.44
CA ARG A 3 72.59 40.76 -2.61
C ARG A 3 71.96 39.57 -3.33
N VAL A 4 72.08 38.40 -2.73
CA VAL A 4 71.37 37.17 -3.15
C VAL A 4 70.02 37.15 -2.44
N THR A 5 68.95 37.34 -3.20
CA THR A 5 67.57 37.21 -2.72
C THR A 5 67.15 35.75 -2.84
N VAL A 6 67.13 35.04 -1.72
CA VAL A 6 66.58 33.66 -1.63
C VAL A 6 65.06 33.77 -1.55
N SER A 7 64.39 33.49 -2.67
CA SER A 7 62.92 33.39 -2.71
C SER A 7 62.51 31.99 -2.26
N VAL A 8 61.92 31.89 -1.07
CA VAL A 8 61.35 30.66 -0.52
C VAL A 8 59.95 30.49 -1.14
N LEU A 9 59.84 29.61 -2.14
CA LEU A 9 58.58 29.15 -2.68
C LEU A 9 57.93 28.17 -1.68
N LEU A 10 57.00 28.67 -0.87
CA LEU A 10 56.07 27.86 -0.10
C LEU A 10 55.10 27.16 -1.06
N ALA A 11 55.44 25.93 -1.46
CA ALA A 11 54.52 25.03 -2.15
C ALA A 11 53.40 24.64 -1.19
N TRP A 12 52.27 25.35 -1.24
CA TRP A 12 51.01 24.89 -0.66
C TRP A 12 50.55 23.67 -1.45
N SER A 13 50.85 22.48 -0.92
CA SER A 13 50.20 21.24 -1.37
C SER A 13 48.73 21.35 -1.02
N VAL A 14 47.90 21.76 -1.98
CA VAL A 14 46.46 21.56 -1.92
C VAL A 14 46.24 20.05 -1.96
N GLN A 15 46.15 19.44 -0.78
CA GLN A 15 45.63 18.08 -0.65
C GLN A 15 44.14 18.18 -0.96
N SER A 16 43.80 18.03 -2.24
CA SER A 16 42.44 17.69 -2.64
C SER A 16 42.13 16.33 -2.02
N ALA A 17 41.52 16.34 -0.84
CA ALA A 17 40.91 15.14 -0.28
C ALA A 17 39.88 14.69 -1.33
N LEU A 18 40.18 13.58 -2.01
CA LEU A 18 39.19 12.89 -2.82
C LEU A 18 38.08 12.50 -1.85
N SER A 19 36.99 13.26 -1.84
CA SER A 19 35.82 12.93 -1.04
C SER A 19 35.35 11.57 -1.55
N GLN A 20 35.49 10.54 -0.72
CA GLN A 20 34.99 9.21 -1.03
C GLN A 20 33.47 9.32 -1.22
N LEU A 21 32.94 8.66 -2.25
CA LEU A 21 31.50 8.61 -2.47
C LEU A 21 30.87 7.88 -1.27
N GLU A 22 29.90 8.50 -0.64
CA GLU A 22 29.20 8.00 0.54
C GLU A 22 27.70 8.15 0.32
N CYS A 23 26.89 7.21 0.81
CA CYS A 23 25.45 7.39 0.93
C CYS A 23 25.12 7.61 2.39
N LYS A 24 24.92 8.88 2.76
CA LYS A 24 24.61 9.26 4.14
C LYS A 24 23.18 8.84 4.45
N GLN A 25 23.04 7.82 5.29
CA GLN A 25 21.73 7.33 5.71
C GLN A 25 20.89 8.45 6.34
N VAL A 26 19.67 8.63 5.84
CA VAL A 26 18.69 9.61 6.34
C VAL A 26 17.74 8.89 7.31
N ASP A 27 17.24 7.73 6.90
CA ASP A 27 16.38 6.84 7.70
C ASP A 27 16.57 5.37 7.27
N GLY A 28 15.71 4.44 7.72
CA GLY A 28 15.77 3.03 7.33
C GLY A 28 15.48 2.74 5.85
N CYS A 29 15.09 3.75 5.08
CA CYS A 29 14.60 3.63 3.71
C CYS A 29 15.36 4.40 2.68
N SER A 30 16.24 5.29 3.13
CA SER A 30 16.79 6.27 2.24
C SER A 30 18.17 6.72 2.69
N CYS A 31 18.94 7.15 1.71
CA CYS A 31 20.25 7.73 1.93
C CYS A 31 20.51 8.83 0.90
N GLU A 32 21.21 9.87 1.34
CA GLU A 32 21.59 11.04 0.53
C GLU A 32 23.03 10.84 0.02
N MET A 33 23.24 10.90 -1.29
CA MET A 33 24.58 10.73 -1.86
C MET A 33 25.45 11.97 -1.57
N SER A 34 26.70 11.75 -1.13
CA SER A 34 27.64 12.83 -0.77
C SER A 34 28.11 13.68 -1.94
N ASP A 35 27.98 13.16 -3.17
CA ASP A 35 28.30 13.87 -4.42
C ASP A 35 27.18 14.82 -4.89
N GLY A 36 26.03 14.86 -4.20
CA GLY A 36 24.89 15.68 -4.55
C GLY A 36 24.05 15.14 -5.71
N SER A 37 24.27 13.90 -6.16
CA SER A 37 23.44 13.24 -7.18
C SER A 37 21.99 13.03 -6.73
N GLY A 38 21.73 13.12 -5.43
CA GLY A 38 20.40 13.15 -4.82
C GLY A 38 20.19 12.03 -3.81
N ARG A 39 18.92 11.77 -3.50
CA ARG A 39 18.50 10.78 -2.51
C ARG A 39 18.07 9.48 -3.18
N ILE A 40 18.57 8.35 -2.68
CA ILE A 40 17.97 7.04 -2.93
C ILE A 40 16.82 6.88 -1.93
N GLU A 41 15.62 6.56 -2.41
CA GLU A 41 14.41 6.42 -1.60
C GLU A 41 13.75 5.09 -1.97
N LEU A 42 13.60 4.18 -1.00
CA LEU A 42 13.07 2.83 -1.25
C LEU A 42 11.63 2.65 -0.76
N ARG A 43 11.01 3.66 -0.12
CA ARG A 43 9.63 3.57 0.40
C ARG A 43 8.60 3.17 -0.65
N SER A 44 8.72 3.66 -1.87
CA SER A 44 7.80 3.30 -2.96
C SER A 44 7.88 1.82 -3.36
N LEU A 45 8.95 1.11 -2.97
CA LEU A 45 9.13 -0.32 -3.18
C LEU A 45 8.69 -1.14 -1.97
N ALA A 46 8.31 -0.49 -0.87
CA ALA A 46 7.88 -1.13 0.36
C ALA A 46 6.44 -1.63 0.20
N HIS A 47 6.29 -2.95 0.12
CA HIS A 47 5.00 -3.58 -0.04
C HIS A 47 4.85 -4.69 1.01
N PRO A 48 4.50 -4.35 2.26
CA PRO A 48 4.46 -5.31 3.37
C PRO A 48 3.45 -6.45 3.13
N ASN A 49 2.45 -6.20 2.28
CA ASN A 49 1.41 -7.13 1.85
C ASN A 49 1.66 -7.78 0.49
N SER A 50 2.72 -7.40 -0.23
CA SER A 50 3.08 -7.98 -1.53
C SER A 50 4.59 -8.03 -1.66
N VAL A 51 5.19 -8.82 -0.78
CA VAL A 51 6.64 -8.92 -0.64
C VAL A 51 7.29 -9.47 -1.91
N TYR A 52 8.53 -9.07 -2.19
CA TYR A 52 9.34 -9.71 -3.22
C TYR A 52 9.60 -11.15 -2.81
N ARG A 53 9.32 -12.09 -3.71
CA ARG A 53 9.44 -13.53 -3.48
C ARG A 53 10.35 -14.18 -4.50
N ILE A 54 11.33 -14.94 -4.03
CA ILE A 54 12.21 -15.76 -4.87
C ILE A 54 12.17 -17.19 -4.33
N ASP A 55 11.76 -18.14 -5.17
CA ASP A 55 11.88 -19.56 -4.87
C ASP A 55 13.20 -20.10 -5.42
N HIS A 56 14.08 -20.61 -4.56
CA HIS A 56 15.40 -21.12 -4.94
C HIS A 56 15.74 -22.39 -4.17
N SER A 57 15.86 -23.52 -4.89
CA SER A 57 16.12 -24.84 -4.31
C SER A 57 15.08 -25.20 -3.24
N MET A 58 15.52 -25.48 -2.00
CA MET A 58 14.69 -25.84 -0.85
C MET A 58 14.10 -24.63 -0.09
N PHE A 59 14.46 -23.40 -0.49
CA PHE A 59 14.08 -22.19 0.22
C PHE A 59 13.22 -21.25 -0.62
N THR A 60 12.41 -20.46 0.07
CA THR A 60 11.76 -19.26 -0.43
C THR A 60 12.35 -18.07 0.30
N PHE A 61 12.84 -17.08 -0.43
CA PHE A 61 13.29 -15.81 0.11
C PHE A 61 12.20 -14.76 -0.05
N LEU A 62 11.90 -14.06 1.03
CA LEU A 62 10.94 -12.96 1.06
C LEU A 62 11.67 -11.67 1.44
N TYR A 63 11.35 -10.60 0.74
CA TYR A 63 11.92 -9.29 0.98
C TYR A 63 10.85 -8.20 0.91
N SER A 64 10.81 -7.33 1.91
CA SER A 64 10.10 -6.06 1.90
C SER A 64 11.10 -4.97 2.31
N PRO A 65 11.55 -4.11 1.37
CA PRO A 65 12.37 -2.98 1.75
C PRO A 65 11.58 -2.11 2.73
N CYS A 66 12.27 -1.47 3.68
CA CYS A 66 11.72 -0.46 4.59
C CYS A 66 10.69 -0.89 5.64
N GLU A 67 9.80 -1.79 5.28
CA GLU A 67 8.62 -2.12 6.06
C GLU A 67 8.61 -3.59 6.40
N ALA A 68 8.04 -3.89 7.56
CA ALA A 68 7.95 -5.25 8.03
C ALA A 68 6.90 -6.01 7.25
N MET A 69 7.21 -7.25 6.89
CA MET A 69 6.30 -8.11 6.15
C MET A 69 5.10 -8.48 7.03
N GLN A 70 3.88 -8.33 6.49
CA GLN A 70 2.64 -8.73 7.16
C GLN A 70 2.23 -10.17 6.84
N GLN A 71 2.71 -10.74 5.73
CA GLN A 71 2.31 -12.07 5.24
C GLN A 71 3.27 -13.22 5.60
N ALA A 72 4.22 -13.00 6.51
CA ALA A 72 5.14 -14.05 6.91
C ALA A 72 4.49 -14.98 7.95
N ASN A 73 3.75 -15.99 7.48
CA ASN A 73 3.14 -17.03 8.32
C ASN A 73 4.17 -18.05 8.86
N VAL A 74 5.31 -17.57 9.38
CA VAL A 74 6.45 -18.41 9.78
C VAL A 74 7.01 -17.90 11.11
N SER A 75 7.26 -18.83 12.05
CA SER A 75 7.45 -18.52 13.47
C SER A 75 8.57 -17.52 13.78
N GLU A 76 9.61 -17.46 12.95
CA GLU A 76 10.75 -16.54 13.16
C GLU A 76 10.65 -15.24 12.34
N CYS A 77 9.84 -15.24 11.29
CA CYS A 77 9.66 -14.09 10.43
C CYS A 77 8.42 -13.32 10.89
N SER A 78 8.57 -12.54 11.95
CA SER A 78 7.52 -11.78 12.62
C SER A 78 7.31 -10.36 12.05
N GLU A 79 6.40 -9.61 12.68
CA GLU A 79 5.97 -8.23 12.39
C GLU A 79 7.07 -7.15 12.33
N ALA A 80 8.36 -7.49 12.47
CA ALA A 80 9.48 -6.57 12.29
C ALA A 80 10.45 -6.99 11.15
N THR A 81 10.15 -8.06 10.43
CA THR A 81 11.07 -8.71 9.49
C THR A 81 11.03 -8.04 8.12
N SER A 82 12.17 -7.57 7.61
CA SER A 82 12.33 -7.12 6.23
C SER A 82 12.85 -8.21 5.31
N VAL A 83 13.69 -9.13 5.82
CA VAL A 83 14.25 -10.24 5.02
C VAL A 83 14.04 -11.57 5.73
N CYS A 84 13.39 -12.50 5.04
CA CYS A 84 13.03 -13.81 5.58
C CYS A 84 13.45 -14.93 4.61
N GLN A 85 14.01 -16.01 5.16
CA GLN A 85 14.24 -17.26 4.45
C GLN A 85 13.27 -18.32 5.00
N GLN A 86 12.47 -18.95 4.16
CA GLN A 86 11.48 -19.97 4.55
C GLN A 86 11.79 -21.31 3.88
N TRP A 87 11.54 -22.42 4.57
CA TRP A 87 11.57 -23.75 3.96
C TRP A 87 10.34 -23.99 3.07
N ARG A 88 10.55 -24.61 1.91
CA ARG A 88 9.45 -24.88 0.95
C ARG A 88 8.56 -26.06 1.32
N ASP A 89 8.96 -26.88 2.28
CA ASP A 89 8.23 -28.08 2.70
C ASP A 89 6.99 -27.77 3.57
N ASN A 90 6.64 -26.48 3.73
CA ASN A 90 5.52 -26.00 4.55
C ASN A 90 5.60 -26.44 6.02
N THR A 91 6.79 -26.75 6.53
CA THR A 91 6.98 -27.03 7.97
C THR A 91 6.72 -25.82 8.87
N GLY A 92 6.51 -24.63 8.28
CA GLY A 92 6.38 -23.37 9.01
C GLY A 92 7.70 -22.90 9.61
N GLN A 93 8.83 -23.49 9.18
CA GLN A 93 10.17 -23.09 9.60
C GLN A 93 10.73 -22.03 8.65
N GLY A 94 11.37 -21.03 9.25
CA GLY A 94 12.14 -20.03 8.52
C GLY A 94 12.99 -19.22 9.47
N TYR A 95 13.83 -18.38 8.90
CA TYR A 95 14.87 -17.65 9.59
C TYR A 95 14.77 -16.17 9.24
N ASN A 96 14.85 -15.33 10.27
CA ASN A 96 14.93 -13.90 10.09
C ASN A 96 16.38 -13.50 9.77
N TYR A 97 16.59 -12.83 8.62
CA TYR A 97 17.89 -12.34 8.18
C TYR A 97 18.04 -10.83 8.32
N GLY A 98 17.01 -10.14 8.80
CA GLY A 98 17.03 -8.69 8.90
C GLY A 98 15.70 -8.10 9.35
N SER A 99 15.76 -7.26 10.38
CA SER A 99 14.62 -6.42 10.77
C SER A 99 14.64 -5.04 10.10
N THR A 100 13.49 -4.39 10.00
CA THR A 100 13.35 -3.02 9.45
C THR A 100 14.33 -2.03 10.11
N ASP A 101 14.45 -2.07 11.43
CA ASP A 101 15.25 -1.12 12.22
C ASP A 101 16.76 -1.32 12.06
N SER A 102 17.16 -2.48 11.53
CA SER A 102 18.55 -2.84 11.28
C SER A 102 19.08 -2.36 9.93
N ALA A 103 18.25 -1.74 9.09
CA ALA A 103 18.61 -1.26 7.77
C ALA A 103 19.80 -0.28 7.82
N ARG A 104 20.87 -0.55 7.07
CA ARG A 104 22.06 0.32 6.96
C ARG A 104 22.50 0.42 5.51
N PHE A 105 22.78 1.63 5.04
CA PHE A 105 23.33 1.86 3.71
C PHE A 105 24.86 1.89 3.74
N SER A 106 25.48 1.32 2.72
CA SER A 106 26.92 1.40 2.47
C SER A 106 27.18 1.61 0.98
N VAL A 107 28.35 2.16 0.66
CA VAL A 107 28.84 2.34 -0.71
C VAL A 107 30.18 1.66 -0.81
N ASP A 108 30.33 0.75 -1.76
CA ASP A 108 31.62 0.17 -2.08
C ASP A 108 32.51 1.25 -2.75
N PRO A 109 33.67 1.60 -2.18
CA PRO A 109 34.54 2.63 -2.74
C PRO A 109 35.13 2.30 -4.11
N GLU A 110 35.24 1.02 -4.47
CA GLU A 110 35.85 0.59 -5.72
C GLU A 110 34.83 0.57 -6.86
N THR A 111 33.63 0.05 -6.57
CA THR A 111 32.58 -0.13 -7.58
C THR A 111 31.53 0.98 -7.57
N SER A 112 31.53 1.84 -6.55
CA SER A 112 30.46 2.81 -6.28
C SER A 112 29.08 2.16 -6.13
N GLN A 113 29.03 0.84 -5.88
CA GLN A 113 27.78 0.10 -5.69
C GLN A 113 27.19 0.46 -4.33
N VAL A 114 25.93 0.89 -4.33
CA VAL A 114 25.17 1.12 -3.09
C VAL A 114 24.56 -0.20 -2.65
N THR A 115 24.71 -0.52 -1.37
CA THR A 115 24.13 -1.71 -0.74
C THR A 115 23.31 -1.28 0.47
N ILE A 116 22.13 -1.88 0.64
CA ILE A 116 21.38 -1.83 1.89
C ILE A 116 21.52 -3.17 2.61
N SER A 117 21.99 -3.14 3.85
CA SER A 117 22.18 -4.30 4.70
C SER A 117 21.14 -4.32 5.81
N TYR A 118 20.65 -5.51 6.14
CA TYR A 118 19.82 -5.77 7.31
C TYR A 118 20.49 -6.84 8.16
N SER A 119 20.21 -6.86 9.45
CA SER A 119 20.73 -7.86 10.37
C SER A 119 19.71 -8.28 11.42
N HIS A 120 19.84 -9.52 11.90
CA HIS A 120 19.06 -10.06 12.99
C HIS A 120 19.95 -10.93 13.88
N VAL A 121 19.87 -10.72 15.19
CA VAL A 121 20.68 -11.44 16.19
C VAL A 121 19.82 -12.49 16.87
N THR A 122 20.22 -13.76 16.79
CA THR A 122 19.54 -14.90 17.42
C THR A 122 20.59 -15.87 17.96
N ASP A 123 20.45 -16.34 19.21
CA ASP A 123 21.27 -17.39 19.83
C ASP A 123 22.79 -17.28 19.59
N ASN A 124 23.34 -16.07 19.76
CA ASN A 124 24.76 -15.71 19.55
C ASN A 124 25.25 -15.70 18.08
N ALA A 125 24.35 -15.84 17.11
CA ALA A 125 24.64 -15.64 15.70
C ALA A 125 23.97 -14.37 15.19
N THR A 126 24.65 -13.64 14.31
CA THR A 126 24.06 -12.53 13.55
C THR A 126 23.84 -13.01 12.14
N ARG A 127 22.58 -13.05 11.71
CA ARG A 127 22.23 -13.23 10.30
C ARG A 127 22.21 -11.87 9.63
N VAL A 128 22.75 -11.80 8.42
CA VAL A 128 22.86 -10.57 7.64
C VAL A 128 22.31 -10.82 6.25
N SER A 129 21.61 -9.83 5.70
CA SER A 129 21.23 -9.81 4.30
C SER A 129 21.68 -8.51 3.66
N ASN A 130 22.37 -8.61 2.52
CA ASN A 130 22.77 -7.48 1.70
C ASN A 130 21.92 -7.44 0.44
N VAL A 131 21.46 -6.26 0.07
CA VAL A 131 20.75 -6.01 -1.17
C VAL A 131 21.51 -4.96 -1.97
N ASN A 132 22.12 -5.38 -3.07
CA ASN A 132 22.84 -4.52 -4.00
C ASN A 132 21.82 -3.73 -4.84
N LEU A 133 21.86 -2.41 -4.72
CA LEU A 133 20.90 -1.49 -5.37
C LEU A 133 21.41 -1.11 -6.76
N VAL A 134 20.82 -1.70 -7.80
CA VAL A 134 21.21 -1.44 -9.19
C VAL A 134 20.27 -0.41 -9.79
N CYS A 135 20.81 0.78 -10.05
CA CYS A 135 20.09 1.85 -10.73
C CYS A 135 19.80 1.46 -12.19
N ASP A 136 18.52 1.38 -12.53
CA ASP A 136 18.05 1.24 -13.91
C ASP A 136 16.90 2.22 -14.17
N PRO A 137 17.14 3.33 -14.89
CA PRO A 137 16.10 4.31 -15.24
C PRO A 137 14.96 3.75 -16.10
N GLY A 138 15.17 2.61 -16.78
CA GLY A 138 14.16 1.91 -17.57
C GLY A 138 13.24 1.03 -16.71
N GLN A 139 13.64 0.70 -15.49
CA GLN A 139 12.89 -0.20 -14.60
C GLN A 139 11.89 0.58 -13.74
N ARG A 140 10.94 1.26 -14.40
CA ARG A 140 9.92 2.13 -13.75
C ARG A 140 8.69 1.39 -13.25
N ASP A 141 8.27 0.34 -13.97
CA ASP A 141 6.98 -0.30 -13.70
C ASP A 141 7.04 -1.29 -12.54
N LYS A 142 8.19 -1.96 -12.35
CA LYS A 142 8.35 -3.00 -11.33
C LYS A 142 9.81 -3.24 -11.02
N ALA A 143 10.23 -3.24 -9.75
CA ALA A 143 11.59 -3.60 -9.40
C ALA A 143 11.87 -5.11 -9.65
N LEU A 144 13.09 -5.42 -10.09
CA LEU A 144 13.56 -6.79 -10.26
C LEU A 144 14.40 -7.19 -9.05
N PHE A 145 13.95 -8.21 -8.33
CA PHE A 145 14.65 -8.76 -7.17
C PHE A 145 15.21 -10.14 -7.51
N GLU A 146 16.53 -10.30 -7.40
CA GLU A 146 17.27 -11.48 -7.81
C GLU A 146 18.13 -12.00 -6.64
N PHE A 147 18.24 -13.33 -6.53
CA PHE A 147 19.14 -13.99 -5.57
C PHE A 147 20.52 -14.12 -6.21
N GLU A 148 21.56 -13.68 -5.51
CA GLU A 148 22.94 -13.82 -6.01
C GLU A 148 23.60 -15.05 -5.40
N TRP A 149 23.72 -15.09 -4.08
CA TRP A 149 24.37 -16.18 -3.35
C TRP A 149 24.05 -16.14 -1.85
N ALA A 150 24.37 -17.24 -1.15
CA ALA A 150 24.17 -17.38 0.29
C ALA A 150 25.31 -18.15 0.96
N GLU A 151 25.61 -17.74 2.19
CA GLU A 151 26.34 -18.49 3.21
C GLU A 151 25.41 -18.70 4.43
N PRO A 152 25.73 -19.61 5.37
CA PRO A 152 24.81 -19.95 6.46
C PRO A 152 24.27 -18.78 7.31
N LEU A 153 24.97 -17.64 7.35
CA LEU A 153 24.58 -16.44 8.10
C LEU A 153 24.52 -15.17 7.23
N LEU A 154 24.67 -15.30 5.91
CA LEU A 154 24.76 -14.16 4.99
C LEU A 154 24.00 -14.44 3.69
N LEU A 155 23.04 -13.58 3.36
CA LEU A 155 22.34 -13.60 2.07
C LEU A 155 22.74 -12.39 1.24
N ASN A 156 22.91 -12.58 -0.07
CA ASN A 156 23.14 -11.48 -1.00
C ASN A 156 22.11 -11.53 -2.11
N PHE A 157 21.51 -10.37 -2.35
CA PHE A 157 20.49 -10.15 -3.35
C PHE A 157 20.85 -8.95 -4.19
N LYS A 158 20.19 -8.85 -5.34
CA LYS A 158 20.26 -7.70 -6.24
C LYS A 158 18.86 -7.15 -6.44
N LEU A 159 18.70 -5.84 -6.26
CA LEU A 159 17.46 -5.11 -6.51
C LEU A 159 17.70 -4.09 -7.61
N THR A 160 17.15 -4.34 -8.79
CA THR A 160 17.24 -3.43 -9.94
C THR A 160 15.96 -2.59 -10.02
N SER A 161 16.08 -1.28 -9.92
CA SER A 161 14.93 -0.37 -9.89
C SER A 161 15.33 1.06 -10.26
N VAL A 162 14.39 1.84 -10.81
CA VAL A 162 14.55 3.31 -10.92
C VAL A 162 14.76 3.96 -9.55
N CYS A 163 14.24 3.34 -8.48
CA CYS A 163 14.35 3.86 -7.13
C CYS A 163 15.72 3.64 -6.47
N ALA A 164 16.54 2.77 -7.05
CA ALA A 164 17.95 2.65 -6.68
C ALA A 164 18.81 3.79 -7.28
N CYS A 165 18.27 4.59 -8.20
CA CYS A 165 18.95 5.74 -8.77
C CYS A 165 18.80 6.97 -7.85
N PRO A 166 19.91 7.64 -7.47
CA PRO A 166 19.86 8.89 -6.73
C PRO A 166 18.96 9.93 -7.41
N GLY A 167 17.99 10.46 -6.66
CA GLY A 167 17.03 11.47 -7.14
C GLY A 167 16.00 10.98 -8.16
N ALA A 168 16.08 9.73 -8.64
CA ALA A 168 15.20 9.23 -9.69
C ALA A 168 13.98 8.46 -9.17
N CYS A 169 13.92 8.13 -7.87
CA CYS A 169 12.74 7.57 -7.23
C CYS A 169 11.58 8.59 -7.06
N LEU A 170 11.45 9.51 -8.00
CA LEU A 170 10.17 10.15 -8.29
C LEU A 170 9.35 9.15 -9.11
N ALA A 171 9.06 7.98 -8.53
CA ALA A 171 7.98 7.17 -9.06
C ALA A 171 6.76 8.11 -9.13
N PRO A 172 6.03 8.14 -10.27
CA PRO A 172 4.79 8.90 -10.32
C PRO A 172 3.97 8.50 -9.10
N ALA A 173 3.34 9.48 -8.43
CA ALA A 173 2.45 9.18 -7.33
C ALA A 173 1.53 8.02 -7.75
N VAL A 174 1.49 6.96 -6.94
CA VAL A 174 0.64 5.80 -7.26
C VAL A 174 -0.77 6.35 -7.42
N THR A 175 -1.39 6.07 -8.56
CA THR A 175 -2.76 6.47 -8.84
C THR A 175 -3.61 5.24 -9.05
N CYS A 176 -4.91 5.35 -8.77
CA CYS A 176 -5.88 4.33 -9.15
C CYS A 176 -6.81 4.92 -10.22
N THR A 177 -6.65 4.45 -11.46
CA THR A 177 -7.46 4.94 -12.58
C THR A 177 -8.73 4.10 -12.66
N MET A 178 -9.90 4.73 -12.47
CA MET A 178 -11.18 4.02 -12.52
C MET A 178 -11.38 3.34 -13.88
N LYS A 179 -11.63 2.02 -13.88
CA LYS A 179 -12.01 1.24 -15.07
C LYS A 179 -13.51 1.27 -15.31
N ASP A 180 -14.27 1.24 -14.21
CA ASP A 180 -15.73 1.32 -14.19
C ASP A 180 -16.20 1.90 -12.83
N ALA A 181 -17.47 1.75 -12.49
CA ALA A 181 -18.04 2.26 -11.23
C ALA A 181 -17.43 1.62 -9.97
N CYS A 182 -16.71 0.51 -10.12
CA CYS A 182 -16.42 -0.42 -9.03
C CYS A 182 -14.99 -0.92 -8.96
N SER A 183 -14.19 -0.59 -9.95
CA SER A 183 -12.83 -1.06 -10.06
C SER A 183 -11.91 0.02 -10.59
N CYS A 184 -10.66 -0.01 -10.13
CA CYS A 184 -9.63 0.88 -10.61
C CYS A 184 -8.30 0.14 -10.76
N GLU A 185 -7.54 0.54 -11.78
CA GLU A 185 -6.21 0.04 -12.09
C GLU A 185 -5.16 0.81 -11.29
N MET A 186 -4.34 0.09 -10.53
CA MET A 186 -3.20 0.72 -9.86
C MET A 186 -2.08 0.99 -10.86
N SER A 187 -1.52 2.21 -10.84
CA SER A 187 -0.45 2.61 -11.76
C SER A 187 0.90 1.92 -11.50
N ASP A 188 1.05 1.27 -10.34
CA ASP A 188 2.24 0.51 -9.93
C ASP A 188 2.21 -0.96 -10.40
N GLY A 189 1.16 -1.36 -11.13
CA GLY A 189 1.00 -2.71 -11.65
C GLY A 189 0.70 -3.78 -10.60
N THR A 190 0.38 -3.40 -9.35
CA THR A 190 -0.04 -4.33 -8.29
C THR A 190 -1.37 -5.02 -8.60
N GLY A 191 -2.14 -4.47 -9.56
CA GLY A 191 -3.36 -5.04 -10.10
C GLY A 191 -4.55 -4.10 -9.91
N ASP A 192 -5.75 -4.68 -9.98
CA ASP A 192 -6.98 -3.91 -9.84
C ASP A 192 -7.50 -3.98 -8.41
N VAL A 193 -7.90 -2.83 -7.86
CA VAL A 193 -8.85 -2.80 -6.75
C VAL A 193 -10.23 -3.05 -7.34
N ASN A 194 -10.93 -4.10 -6.90
CA ASN A 194 -12.14 -4.57 -7.57
C ASN A 194 -13.25 -4.92 -6.57
N LEU A 195 -14.26 -4.07 -6.48
CA LEU A 195 -15.41 -4.22 -5.59
C LEU A 195 -16.59 -4.97 -6.23
N HIS A 196 -16.52 -5.43 -7.49
CA HIS A 196 -17.58 -6.22 -8.13
C HIS A 196 -18.08 -7.41 -7.31
N PRO A 197 -17.21 -8.18 -6.62
CA PRO A 197 -17.67 -9.26 -5.76
C PRO A 197 -18.57 -8.79 -4.60
N LEU A 198 -18.44 -7.55 -4.16
CA LEU A 198 -19.24 -6.99 -3.07
C LEU A 198 -20.59 -6.44 -3.53
N ASP A 199 -20.81 -6.31 -4.84
CA ASP A 199 -22.06 -5.80 -5.40
C ASP A 199 -23.25 -6.70 -5.09
N ASN A 200 -24.22 -6.14 -4.38
CA ASN A 200 -25.46 -6.80 -4.02
C ASN A 200 -26.54 -5.74 -3.73
N PRO A 201 -27.25 -5.20 -4.75
CA PRO A 201 -28.26 -4.16 -4.55
C PRO A 201 -29.44 -4.61 -3.68
N TRP A 202 -29.61 -5.92 -3.47
CA TRP A 202 -30.63 -6.48 -2.58
C TRP A 202 -30.16 -6.62 -1.13
N ALA A 203 -28.86 -6.54 -0.87
CA ALA A 203 -28.32 -6.57 0.49
C ALA A 203 -27.16 -5.57 0.58
N PRO A 204 -27.44 -4.26 0.48
CA PRO A 204 -26.42 -3.25 0.63
C PRO A 204 -25.71 -3.39 1.98
N LEU A 205 -24.42 -3.09 2.00
CA LEU A 205 -23.63 -3.00 3.23
C LEU A 205 -24.27 -1.97 4.14
N ARG A 206 -24.26 -2.22 5.46
CA ARG A 206 -24.99 -1.40 6.43
C ARG A 206 -24.13 -1.12 7.66
N SER A 207 -24.13 0.13 8.11
CA SER A 207 -23.52 0.58 9.37
C SER A 207 -24.45 1.55 10.08
N THR A 208 -24.50 1.51 11.41
CA THR A 208 -25.18 2.54 12.22
C THR A 208 -24.15 3.40 12.92
N HIS A 209 -24.37 4.72 12.94
CA HIS A 209 -23.50 5.68 13.62
C HIS A 209 -24.37 6.64 14.44
N PHE A 210 -23.99 6.83 15.70
CA PHE A 210 -24.64 7.80 16.58
C PHE A 210 -23.99 9.17 16.39
N GLN A 211 -24.79 10.19 16.11
CA GLN A 211 -24.32 11.57 15.95
C GLN A 211 -24.70 12.35 17.23
N PRO A 212 -23.75 12.57 18.16
CA PRO A 212 -24.05 13.10 19.49
C PRO A 212 -24.69 14.48 19.46
N ASP A 213 -24.26 15.34 18.54
CA ASP A 213 -24.72 16.72 18.43
C ASP A 213 -26.20 16.82 18.07
N LEU A 214 -26.73 15.82 17.36
CA LEU A 214 -28.14 15.72 17.00
C LEU A 214 -28.93 14.84 17.98
N GLY A 215 -28.25 14.05 18.80
CA GLY A 215 -28.86 13.05 19.68
C GLY A 215 -29.59 11.95 18.90
N ARG A 216 -29.13 11.61 17.69
CA ARG A 216 -29.80 10.67 16.77
C ARG A 216 -28.87 9.60 16.25
N ASN A 217 -29.45 8.45 15.92
CA ASN A 217 -28.80 7.36 15.22
C ASN A 217 -29.14 7.41 13.74
N PHE A 218 -28.12 7.41 12.90
CA PHE A 218 -28.28 7.27 11.46
C PHE A 218 -27.78 5.91 11.02
N THR A 219 -28.51 5.28 10.11
CA THR A 219 -28.09 4.05 9.44
C THR A 219 -27.68 4.38 8.01
N TYR A 220 -26.49 3.96 7.63
CA TYR A 220 -25.90 4.17 6.31
C TYR A 220 -25.94 2.86 5.55
N TYR A 221 -26.40 2.93 4.31
CA TYR A 221 -26.44 1.82 3.37
C TYR A 221 -25.52 2.14 2.20
N TYR A 222 -24.76 1.15 1.72
CA TYR A 222 -23.85 1.30 0.59
C TYR A 222 -23.84 0.06 -0.31
N ASN A 223 -23.82 0.28 -1.62
CA ASN A 223 -23.58 -0.75 -2.62
C ASN A 223 -22.64 -0.19 -3.69
N PRO A 224 -21.51 -0.86 -4.03
CA PRO A 224 -20.44 -0.20 -4.77
C PRO A 224 -20.70 -0.03 -6.27
N CYS A 225 -21.40 -0.96 -6.94
CA CYS A 225 -21.45 -1.00 -8.41
C CYS A 225 -22.84 -0.73 -8.99
N SER A 226 -23.84 -1.34 -8.38
CA SER A 226 -25.23 -1.20 -8.79
C SER A 226 -25.95 -0.21 -7.87
N GLY A 227 -26.85 0.60 -8.42
CA GLY A 227 -27.72 1.40 -7.57
C GLY A 227 -28.72 0.52 -6.83
N PHE A 228 -29.17 0.99 -5.66
CA PHE A 228 -30.33 0.44 -4.97
C PHE A 228 -31.36 1.55 -4.71
N SER A 229 -32.60 1.14 -4.43
CA SER A 229 -33.72 2.06 -4.19
C SER A 229 -34.52 1.69 -2.94
N PHE A 230 -34.88 2.69 -2.16
CA PHE A 230 -35.91 2.57 -1.13
C PHE A 230 -37.24 3.11 -1.67
N THR A 231 -38.28 2.29 -1.63
CA THR A 231 -39.60 2.62 -2.19
C THR A 231 -40.17 3.89 -1.54
N ASN A 232 -40.67 4.83 -2.36
CA ASN A 232 -41.25 6.10 -1.93
C ASN A 232 -40.30 7.03 -1.15
N THR A 233 -38.99 6.97 -1.43
CA THR A 233 -37.98 7.84 -0.80
C THR A 233 -37.18 8.61 -1.85
N VAL A 234 -36.27 9.48 -1.39
CA VAL A 234 -35.30 10.16 -2.26
C VAL A 234 -34.10 9.28 -2.66
N CYS A 235 -33.93 8.12 -2.02
CA CYS A 235 -32.86 7.19 -2.34
C CYS A 235 -33.34 6.28 -3.47
N THR A 236 -33.24 6.77 -4.70
CA THR A 236 -33.62 6.06 -5.93
C THR A 236 -32.41 5.88 -6.83
N ASN A 237 -32.03 4.62 -7.07
CA ASN A 237 -30.86 4.24 -7.87
C ASN A 237 -29.57 4.94 -7.41
N VAL A 238 -29.26 4.81 -6.11
CA VAL A 238 -28.09 5.42 -5.46
C VAL A 238 -27.10 4.35 -5.01
N SER A 239 -25.80 4.68 -4.92
CA SER A 239 -24.82 3.80 -4.28
C SER A 239 -24.81 3.93 -2.78
N ALA A 240 -25.30 5.05 -2.23
CA ALA A 240 -25.37 5.23 -0.79
C ALA A 240 -26.58 6.05 -0.33
N CYS A 241 -27.12 5.66 0.83
CA CYS A 241 -28.26 6.30 1.47
C CYS A 241 -28.07 6.35 2.99
N GLN A 242 -28.28 7.52 3.58
CA GLN A 242 -28.37 7.73 5.03
C GLN A 242 -29.85 7.71 5.44
N VAL A 243 -30.15 7.01 6.53
CA VAL A 243 -31.52 6.82 7.04
C VAL A 243 -31.58 7.21 8.51
N ASP A 244 -32.43 8.17 8.84
CA ASP A 244 -32.87 8.45 10.21
C ASP A 244 -34.09 7.57 10.50
N THR A 245 -33.85 6.43 11.15
CA THR A 245 -34.93 5.46 11.43
C THR A 245 -35.96 5.97 12.42
N ALA A 246 -35.60 6.94 13.27
CA ALA A 246 -36.52 7.50 14.26
C ALA A 246 -37.47 8.52 13.62
N ALA A 247 -36.98 9.28 12.64
CA ALA A 247 -37.77 10.29 11.92
C ALA A 247 -38.37 9.79 10.59
N GLU A 248 -38.06 8.56 10.18
CA GLU A 248 -38.40 8.01 8.86
C GLU A 248 -37.91 8.89 7.70
N LEU A 249 -36.73 9.51 7.86
CA LEU A 249 -36.12 10.37 6.85
C LEU A 249 -35.00 9.66 6.10
N TYR A 250 -34.91 9.94 4.81
CA TYR A 250 -33.95 9.34 3.89
C TYR A 250 -33.16 10.44 3.19
N TYR A 251 -31.87 10.21 3.03
CA TYR A 251 -30.95 11.14 2.38
C TYR A 251 -30.07 10.36 1.42
N ALA A 252 -30.23 10.61 0.12
CA ALA A 252 -29.29 10.14 -0.87
C ALA A 252 -27.96 10.88 -0.68
N ILE A 253 -26.85 10.14 -0.62
CA ILE A 253 -25.52 10.71 -0.34
C ILE A 253 -24.48 10.42 -1.43
N GLY A 254 -24.79 9.57 -2.41
CA GLY A 254 -23.94 9.41 -3.60
C GLY A 254 -24.57 8.61 -4.74
N ASP A 255 -24.25 9.02 -5.96
CA ASP A 255 -24.66 8.38 -7.22
C ASP A 255 -24.01 7.01 -7.41
N VAL A 256 -24.47 6.24 -8.40
CA VAL A 256 -24.03 4.85 -8.61
C VAL A 256 -22.51 4.72 -8.82
N ALA A 257 -21.91 5.67 -9.53
CA ALA A 257 -20.49 5.66 -9.85
C ALA A 257 -19.73 6.73 -9.03
N PRO A 258 -18.52 6.41 -8.55
CA PRO A 258 -17.63 7.43 -8.00
C PRO A 258 -17.11 8.35 -9.12
N GLN A 259 -16.48 9.44 -8.71
CA GLN A 259 -15.72 10.32 -9.59
C GLN A 259 -14.56 9.56 -10.24
N ALA A 260 -14.13 10.01 -11.43
CA ALA A 260 -13.14 9.28 -12.25
C ALA A 260 -11.74 9.16 -11.61
N ASN A 261 -11.41 10.02 -10.65
CA ASN A 261 -10.10 10.07 -10.03
C ASN A 261 -10.24 9.56 -8.58
N ALA A 262 -9.91 8.30 -8.36
CA ALA A 262 -9.72 7.81 -7.00
C ALA A 262 -8.39 8.35 -6.45
N GLU A 263 -8.41 8.78 -5.19
CA GLU A 263 -7.20 9.20 -4.49
C GLU A 263 -6.50 7.98 -3.92
N VAL A 264 -5.17 7.95 -3.97
CA VAL A 264 -4.36 6.95 -3.27
C VAL A 264 -3.59 7.68 -2.18
N SER A 265 -3.84 7.28 -0.94
CA SER A 265 -3.13 7.81 0.22
C SER A 265 -1.65 7.46 0.13
N GLN A 266 -0.79 8.47 0.22
CA GLN A 266 0.66 8.25 0.21
C GLN A 266 1.20 7.68 1.54
N GLU A 267 0.42 7.77 2.61
CA GLU A 267 0.86 7.32 3.94
C GLU A 267 0.67 5.82 4.13
N ASP A 268 -0.44 5.26 3.66
CA ASP A 268 -0.83 3.87 3.92
C ASP A 268 -1.25 3.10 2.65
N GLY A 269 -1.18 3.74 1.47
CA GLY A 269 -1.57 3.13 0.19
C GLY A 269 -3.07 2.86 0.04
N SER A 270 -3.90 3.34 0.99
CA SER A 270 -5.35 3.16 0.90
C SER A 270 -5.93 3.92 -0.28
N VAL A 271 -6.95 3.34 -0.91
CA VAL A 271 -7.65 3.96 -2.05
C VAL A 271 -8.93 4.62 -1.54
N VAL A 272 -9.20 5.84 -1.98
CA VAL A 272 -10.39 6.60 -1.64
C VAL A 272 -11.25 6.81 -2.88
N PHE A 273 -12.47 6.30 -2.85
CA PHE A 273 -13.47 6.58 -3.86
C PHE A 273 -14.34 7.75 -3.43
N HIS A 274 -14.42 8.77 -4.28
CA HIS A 274 -15.23 9.96 -4.03
C HIS A 274 -16.57 9.83 -4.73
N TYR A 275 -17.65 9.88 -3.97
CA TYR A 275 -19.01 9.86 -4.50
C TYR A 275 -19.67 11.20 -4.29
N VAL A 276 -20.47 11.62 -5.26
CA VAL A 276 -21.28 12.84 -5.21
C VAL A 276 -22.71 12.46 -5.54
N TYR A 277 -23.69 13.07 -4.87
CA TYR A 277 -25.08 13.01 -5.26
C TYR A 277 -25.38 14.24 -6.10
N SER A 278 -25.51 14.04 -7.42
CA SER A 278 -25.66 15.14 -8.38
C SER A 278 -27.07 15.69 -8.48
N GLU A 279 -28.08 15.00 -7.94
CA GLU A 279 -29.45 15.47 -8.01
C GLU A 279 -29.77 16.54 -6.94
N LYS A 280 -30.57 17.53 -7.33
CA LYS A 280 -31.21 18.53 -6.43
C LYS A 280 -30.25 19.48 -5.71
N ASP A 281 -29.03 19.68 -6.20
CA ASP A 281 -28.05 20.65 -5.67
C ASP A 281 -27.83 20.55 -4.15
N THR A 282 -27.99 19.36 -3.56
CA THR A 282 -27.83 19.22 -2.09
C THR A 282 -26.36 19.31 -1.67
N GLY A 283 -25.42 19.24 -2.62
CA GLY A 283 -23.98 19.23 -2.36
C GLY A 283 -23.50 18.02 -1.56
N ARG A 284 -24.31 16.95 -1.48
CA ARG A 284 -23.99 15.77 -0.68
C ARG A 284 -22.93 14.93 -1.39
N ARG A 285 -21.94 14.51 -0.61
CA ARG A 285 -20.85 13.67 -1.07
C ARG A 285 -20.32 12.82 0.05
N PHE A 286 -19.76 11.67 -0.29
CA PHE A 286 -19.05 10.85 0.69
C PHE A 286 -17.74 10.32 0.12
N ASP A 287 -16.78 10.17 1.02
CA ASP A 287 -15.52 9.49 0.74
C ASP A 287 -15.58 8.08 1.31
N LEU A 288 -15.34 7.10 0.43
CA LEU A 288 -15.18 5.70 0.81
C LEU A 288 -13.70 5.36 0.88
N ARG A 289 -13.20 5.16 2.10
CA ARG A 289 -11.82 4.72 2.35
C ARG A 289 -11.75 3.20 2.30
N LEU A 290 -11.01 2.68 1.32
CA LEU A 290 -10.80 1.25 1.11
C LEU A 290 -9.58 0.78 1.91
N MET A 291 -9.82 -0.06 2.91
CA MET A 291 -8.77 -0.63 3.74
C MET A 291 -8.49 -2.06 3.29
N CYS A 292 -7.33 -2.28 2.69
CA CYS A 292 -6.89 -3.62 2.29
C CYS A 292 -6.64 -4.48 3.54
N ASP A 293 -7.35 -5.61 3.62
CA ASP A 293 -7.05 -6.69 4.55
C ASP A 293 -7.20 -8.03 3.80
N PRO A 294 -6.10 -8.73 3.50
CA PRO A 294 -6.13 -9.94 2.68
C PRO A 294 -6.89 -11.11 3.33
N ASP A 295 -7.03 -11.09 4.66
CA ASP A 295 -7.67 -12.13 5.46
C ASP A 295 -9.15 -11.80 5.78
N GLN A 296 -9.59 -10.59 5.46
CA GLN A 296 -10.97 -10.14 5.64
C GLN A 296 -11.92 -10.75 4.61
N HIS A 297 -12.40 -11.96 4.88
CA HIS A 297 -13.34 -12.71 4.04
C HIS A 297 -14.77 -12.14 4.02
N VAL A 298 -15.19 -11.46 5.08
CA VAL A 298 -16.48 -10.77 5.18
C VAL A 298 -16.20 -9.28 5.27
N PRO A 299 -16.69 -8.43 4.35
CA PRO A 299 -16.40 -7.01 4.40
C PRO A 299 -16.90 -6.38 5.71
N GLU A 300 -16.08 -5.54 6.32
CA GLU A 300 -16.46 -4.69 7.44
C GLU A 300 -16.71 -3.27 6.91
N PHE A 301 -17.93 -2.80 7.06
CA PHE A 301 -18.40 -1.51 6.57
C PHE A 301 -18.77 -0.63 7.76
N THR A 302 -18.11 0.53 7.88
CA THR A 302 -18.23 1.39 9.05
C THR A 302 -18.42 2.84 8.63
N ALA A 303 -19.52 3.45 9.08
CA ALA A 303 -19.76 4.87 8.92
C ALA A 303 -19.01 5.64 10.02
N LEU A 304 -18.09 6.52 9.63
CA LEU A 304 -17.30 7.35 10.56
C LEU A 304 -18.00 8.66 10.91
N GLY A 305 -19.09 8.97 10.22
CA GLY A 305 -19.95 10.12 10.49
C GLY A 305 -19.86 11.20 9.42
N GLU A 306 -20.32 12.39 9.79
CA GLU A 306 -20.41 13.58 8.95
C GLU A 306 -19.50 14.67 9.53
N PRO A 307 -18.20 14.69 9.18
CA PRO A 307 -17.25 15.67 9.72
C PRO A 307 -17.59 17.13 9.37
N SER A 308 -18.35 17.35 8.30
CA SER A 308 -18.91 18.66 7.95
C SER A 308 -20.22 18.49 7.23
N GLU A 309 -21.08 19.50 7.25
CA GLU A 309 -22.40 19.46 6.61
C GLU A 309 -22.33 18.92 5.16
N ASN A 310 -23.15 17.91 4.87
CA ASN A 310 -23.25 17.21 3.59
C ASN A 310 -21.99 16.45 3.13
N PHE A 311 -20.99 16.26 4.00
CA PHE A 311 -19.79 15.46 3.71
C PHE A 311 -19.65 14.30 4.69
N TYR A 312 -19.69 13.08 4.17
CA TYR A 312 -19.64 11.86 4.97
C TYR A 312 -18.33 11.11 4.74
N ILE A 313 -17.81 10.45 5.78
CA ILE A 313 -16.67 9.55 5.65
C ILE A 313 -17.12 8.15 6.05
N ILE A 314 -16.80 7.19 5.19
CA ILE A 314 -17.13 5.79 5.36
C ILE A 314 -15.86 4.96 5.11
N SER A 315 -15.63 3.93 5.92
CA SER A 315 -14.56 2.96 5.69
C SER A 315 -15.11 1.60 5.30
N LEU A 316 -14.41 0.95 4.39
CA LEU A 316 -14.68 -0.41 3.95
C LEU A 316 -13.40 -1.23 4.04
N LYS A 317 -13.32 -2.08 5.06
CA LYS A 317 -12.23 -3.02 5.25
C LYS A 317 -12.59 -4.35 4.60
N THR A 318 -11.81 -4.76 3.60
CA THR A 318 -12.14 -5.94 2.79
C THR A 318 -10.93 -6.43 2.00
N ARG A 319 -10.88 -7.74 1.74
CA ARG A 319 -9.92 -8.33 0.80
C ARG A 319 -9.98 -7.72 -0.60
N CYS A 320 -11.14 -7.21 -1.02
CA CYS A 320 -11.31 -6.62 -2.35
C CYS A 320 -10.76 -5.19 -2.49
N ALA A 321 -10.38 -4.56 -1.38
CA ALA A 321 -9.61 -3.32 -1.39
C ALA A 321 -8.13 -3.56 -1.69
N CYS A 322 -7.67 -4.81 -1.63
CA CYS A 322 -6.31 -5.18 -1.97
C CYS A 322 -6.16 -5.37 -3.48
N PRO A 323 -5.23 -4.65 -4.14
CA PRO A 323 -4.97 -4.80 -5.57
C PRO A 323 -4.73 -6.26 -5.98
N GLY A 324 -5.42 -6.71 -7.03
CA GLY A 324 -5.25 -8.04 -7.60
C GLY A 324 -5.83 -9.22 -6.80
N LEU A 325 -6.30 -9.01 -5.56
CA LEU A 325 -6.78 -10.11 -4.71
C LEU A 325 -8.23 -10.51 -4.94
N CYS A 326 -9.05 -9.64 -5.54
CA CYS A 326 -10.43 -9.95 -5.89
C CYS A 326 -10.63 -10.05 -7.40
N LYS A 327 -11.13 -11.21 -7.83
CA LYS A 327 -11.61 -11.46 -9.19
C LYS A 327 -13.13 -11.38 -9.19
N ASP A 328 -13.73 -10.83 -10.24
CA ASP A 328 -15.18 -10.92 -10.39
C ASP A 328 -15.56 -12.40 -10.53
N ASP A 329 -16.40 -12.87 -9.62
CA ASP A 329 -17.02 -14.18 -9.66
C ASP A 329 -18.55 -13.99 -9.63
N PRO A 330 -19.18 -13.92 -10.83
CA PRO A 330 -20.61 -13.77 -10.95
C PRO A 330 -21.39 -14.89 -10.24
N MET A 331 -20.82 -16.10 -10.16
CA MET A 331 -21.47 -17.24 -9.51
C MET A 331 -21.45 -17.10 -8.00
N ALA A 332 -20.33 -16.67 -7.42
CA ALA A 332 -20.25 -16.36 -5.99
C ALA A 332 -21.21 -15.23 -5.59
N ARG A 333 -21.32 -14.19 -6.43
CA ARG A 333 -22.28 -13.09 -6.24
C ARG A 333 -23.73 -13.59 -6.24
N LYS A 334 -24.11 -14.42 -7.21
CA LYS A 334 -25.44 -15.05 -7.27
C LYS A 334 -25.73 -15.93 -6.05
N ALA A 335 -24.74 -16.71 -5.59
CA ALA A 335 -24.90 -17.56 -4.42
C ALA A 335 -25.14 -16.75 -3.13
N ARG A 336 -24.42 -15.63 -2.94
CA ARG A 336 -24.66 -14.69 -1.84
C ARG A 336 -26.08 -14.12 -1.86
N TYR A 337 -26.56 -13.68 -3.03
CA TYR A 337 -27.93 -13.20 -3.20
C TYR A 337 -28.97 -14.25 -2.77
N LEU A 338 -28.84 -15.49 -3.26
CA LEU A 338 -29.77 -16.57 -2.93
C LEU A 338 -29.79 -16.87 -1.42
N LYS A 339 -28.62 -16.85 -0.76
CA LYS A 339 -28.51 -17.03 0.69
C LYS A 339 -29.20 -15.89 1.46
N TRP A 340 -28.99 -14.64 1.05
CA TRP A 340 -29.64 -13.49 1.69
C TRP A 340 -31.17 -13.55 1.54
N LYS A 341 -31.66 -13.83 0.33
CA LYS A 341 -33.10 -13.94 0.03
C LYS A 341 -33.78 -15.04 0.87
N ALA A 342 -33.09 -16.15 1.09
CA ALA A 342 -33.60 -17.22 1.95
C ALA A 342 -33.72 -16.80 3.43
N ALA A 343 -32.86 -15.89 3.89
CA ALA A 343 -32.88 -15.39 5.27
C ALA A 343 -33.88 -14.23 5.48
N HIS A 344 -34.26 -13.50 4.43
CA HIS A 344 -35.13 -12.32 4.50
C HIS A 344 -36.30 -12.42 3.50
N PRO A 345 -37.24 -13.36 3.69
CA PRO A 345 -38.31 -13.61 2.72
C PRO A 345 -39.27 -12.43 2.53
N ASP A 346 -39.36 -11.52 3.52
CA ASP A 346 -40.34 -10.44 3.57
C ASP A 346 -39.78 -9.05 3.21
N GLU A 347 -38.46 -8.89 3.08
CA GLU A 347 -37.85 -7.59 2.69
C GLU A 347 -38.00 -7.36 1.18
N ARG A 348 -38.79 -6.34 0.81
CA ARG A 348 -38.95 -5.90 -0.58
C ARG A 348 -38.02 -4.73 -0.88
N ILE A 349 -36.82 -5.03 -1.35
CA ILE A 349 -36.00 -4.04 -2.05
C ILE A 349 -36.39 -4.09 -3.54
N SER A 350 -36.93 -2.99 -4.05
CA SER A 350 -37.31 -2.84 -5.45
C SER A 350 -36.10 -2.40 -6.27
N LEU A 351 -35.77 -3.16 -7.31
CA LEU A 351 -34.83 -2.74 -8.37
C LEU A 351 -35.50 -1.75 -9.32
#